data_AF-A0A7S1IZC5-F1
#
_entry.id   AF-A0A7S1IZC5-F1
#
_cell.length_a   1.000
_cell.length_b   1.000
_cell.length_c   1.000
_cell.angle_alpha   90.00
_cell.angle_beta   90.00
_cell.angle_gamma   90.00
#
_symmetry.space_group_name_H-M   'P 1'
#
loop_
_entity.id
_entity.type
_entity.pdbx_description
1 polymer ?
#
loop_
_entity_poly.entity_id
_entity_poly.type
_entity_poly.pdbx_seq_one_letter_code
_entity_poly.pdbx_strand_id
1 'polypeptide(L)'
;EGTMPSLLKLLAEIARTHSNQWPCCFELLVKYFLMIFDAELESTARVGYLKMMLTGMLYLAKLGYVLPVLHTFEDWLHHKNLDMSLIRTFLYRLLSTIQAPYSNRFVFALANIILDSKVTEAISSSSLASSPVPSLVDFLHHVTKTTGYGLSKEQMSRLRQMHNSLSLLPG
;
A
#
# COMPACT_ATOMS: atom_id res chain seq x y z
N GLU A 1 1.17 -5.35 19.00
CA GLU A 1 0.19 -5.52 17.90
C GLU A 1 -1.21 -5.33 18.47
N GLY A 2 -1.94 -4.32 18.00
CA GLY A 2 -3.28 -4.03 18.51
C GLY A 2 -4.28 -5.08 18.00
N THR A 3 -5.07 -5.64 18.91
CA THR A 3 -6.16 -6.56 18.58
C THR A 3 -7.06 -5.95 17.52
N MET A 4 -7.13 -6.57 16.35
CA MET A 4 -8.12 -6.24 15.33
C MET A 4 -9.52 -6.35 15.97
N PRO A 5 -10.37 -5.30 15.94
CA PRO A 5 -11.71 -5.35 16.51
C PRO A 5 -12.50 -6.53 15.97
N SER A 6 -13.39 -7.07 16.79
CA SER A 6 -14.17 -8.28 16.47
C SER A 6 -14.85 -8.21 15.11
N LEU A 7 -15.35 -7.03 14.71
CA LEU A 7 -15.97 -6.82 13.40
C LEU A 7 -15.00 -6.97 12.23
N LEU A 8 -13.77 -6.47 12.34
CA LEU A 8 -12.76 -6.64 11.29
C LEU A 8 -12.27 -8.09 11.20
N LYS A 9 -12.21 -8.81 12.33
CA LYS A 9 -11.92 -10.25 12.32
C LYS A 9 -13.02 -11.04 11.60
N LEU A 10 -14.29 -10.71 11.86
CA LEU A 10 -15.42 -11.31 11.16
C LEU A 10 -15.36 -11.00 9.66
N LEU A 11 -15.06 -9.75 9.29
CA LEU A 11 -14.92 -9.36 7.88
C LEU A 11 -13.79 -10.12 7.18
N ALA A 12 -12.65 -10.30 7.87
CA ALA A 12 -11.54 -11.09 7.37
C ALA A 12 -11.95 -12.55 7.15
N GLU A 13 -12.72 -13.15 8.07
CA GLU A 13 -13.18 -14.53 7.95
C GLU A 13 -14.19 -14.71 6.81
N ILE A 14 -15.11 -13.75 6.62
CA ILE A 14 -16.02 -13.72 5.47
C ILE A 14 -15.21 -13.65 4.18
N ALA A 15 -14.25 -12.72 4.09
CA ALA A 15 -13.41 -12.57 2.90
C ALA A 15 -12.59 -13.83 2.61
N ARG A 16 -12.03 -14.47 3.64
CA ARG A 16 -11.24 -15.70 3.50
C ARG A 16 -12.07 -16.86 2.94
N THR A 17 -13.35 -16.93 3.30
CA THR A 17 -14.24 -18.06 2.98
C THR A 17 -15.06 -17.82 1.71
N HIS A 18 -15.36 -16.57 1.38
CA HIS A 18 -16.28 -16.21 0.29
C HIS A 18 -15.69 -15.14 -0.63
N SER A 19 -15.01 -15.56 -1.69
CA SER A 19 -14.38 -14.65 -2.66
C SER A 19 -15.36 -13.71 -3.37
N ASN A 20 -16.60 -14.17 -3.58
CA ASN A 20 -17.66 -13.33 -4.15
C ASN A 20 -18.06 -12.15 -3.24
N GLN A 21 -17.69 -12.18 -1.96
CA GLN A 21 -17.96 -11.10 -1.01
C GLN A 21 -16.81 -10.07 -0.93
N TRP A 22 -15.68 -10.30 -1.62
CA TRP A 22 -14.54 -9.37 -1.58
C TRP A 22 -14.93 -7.93 -1.96
N PRO A 23 -15.73 -7.67 -3.01
CA PRO A 23 -16.16 -6.30 -3.33
C PRO A 23 -16.94 -5.66 -2.18
N CYS A 24 -17.91 -6.38 -1.60
CA CYS A 24 -18.71 -5.87 -0.47
C CYS A 24 -17.84 -5.60 0.77
N CYS A 25 -16.91 -6.50 1.10
CA CYS A 25 -15.98 -6.30 2.21
C CYS A 25 -15.08 -5.08 1.96
N PHE A 26 -14.60 -4.91 0.73
CA PHE A 26 -13.76 -3.79 0.33
C PHE A 26 -14.50 -2.46 0.42
N GLU A 27 -15.71 -2.39 -0.13
CA GLU A 27 -16.57 -1.20 -0.08
C GLU A 27 -16.85 -0.78 1.36
N LEU A 28 -17.10 -1.74 2.25
CA LEU A 28 -17.31 -1.46 3.67
C LEU A 28 -16.07 -0.83 4.31
N LEU A 29 -14.88 -1.40 4.05
CA LEU A 29 -13.61 -0.87 4.56
C LEU A 29 -13.33 0.54 4.03
N VAL A 30 -13.56 0.78 2.73
CA VAL A 30 -13.43 2.10 2.10
C VAL A 30 -14.40 3.10 2.73
N LYS A 31 -15.67 2.72 2.89
CA LYS A 31 -16.69 3.58 3.50
C LYS A 31 -16.30 3.99 4.91
N TYR A 32 -15.90 3.03 5.75
CA TYR A 32 -15.45 3.34 7.11
C TYR A 32 -14.17 4.17 7.13
N PHE A 33 -13.21 3.89 6.24
CA PHE A 33 -12.00 4.71 6.11
C PHE A 33 -12.38 6.17 5.86
N LEU A 34 -13.25 6.44 4.89
CA LEU A 34 -13.67 7.80 4.54
C LEU A 34 -14.43 8.47 5.70
N MET A 35 -15.36 7.76 6.34
CA MET A 35 -16.07 8.27 7.51
C MET A 35 -15.12 8.65 8.65
N ILE A 36 -14.09 7.83 8.92
CA ILE A 36 -13.09 8.10 9.96
C ILE A 36 -12.17 9.25 9.55
N PHE A 37 -11.83 9.34 8.27
CA PHE A 37 -10.96 10.39 7.74
C PHE A 37 -11.58 11.78 7.94
N ASP A 38 -12.87 11.91 7.66
CA ASP A 38 -13.65 13.15 7.76
C ASP A 38 -14.20 13.40 9.19
N ALA A 39 -14.01 12.47 10.13
CA ALA A 39 -14.51 12.61 11.51
C ALA A 39 -13.66 13.57 12.37
N GLU A 40 -14.35 14.26 13.28
CA GLU A 40 -13.74 15.09 14.33
C GLU A 40 -13.19 14.21 15.47
N LEU A 41 -12.11 13.49 15.18
CA LEU A 41 -11.38 12.67 16.14
C LEU A 41 -9.99 13.28 16.41
N GLU A 42 -9.49 13.04 17.62
CA GLU A 42 -8.09 13.30 17.96
C GLU A 42 -7.16 12.64 16.93
N SER A 43 -6.12 13.36 16.51
CA SER A 43 -5.32 13.02 15.32
C SER A 43 -4.67 11.65 15.44
N THR A 44 -4.12 11.32 16.61
CA THR A 44 -3.46 10.03 16.88
C THR A 44 -4.46 8.88 16.81
N ALA A 45 -5.63 9.03 17.46
CA ALA A 45 -6.70 8.04 17.43
C ALA A 45 -7.21 7.81 16.00
N ARG A 46 -7.46 8.89 15.25
CA ARG A 46 -7.90 8.83 13.85
C ARG A 46 -6.91 8.08 12.98
N VAL A 47 -5.62 8.42 13.04
CA VAL A 47 -4.57 7.71 12.29
C VAL A 47 -4.51 6.23 12.69
N GLY A 48 -4.69 5.90 13.97
CA GLY A 48 -4.79 4.52 14.45
C GLY A 48 -5.91 3.75 13.77
N TYR A 49 -7.12 4.30 13.74
CA TYR A 49 -8.27 3.66 13.08
C TYR A 49 -8.11 3.55 11.55
N LEU A 50 -7.56 4.57 10.90
CA LEU A 50 -7.27 4.53 9.46
C LEU A 50 -6.25 3.42 9.12
N LYS A 51 -5.20 3.23 9.93
CA LYS A 51 -4.25 2.11 9.77
C LYS A 51 -4.93 0.75 9.92
N MET A 52 -5.96 0.65 10.76
CA MET A 52 -6.75 -0.58 10.92
C MET A 52 -7.59 -0.88 9.69
N MET A 53 -8.23 0.13 9.10
CA MET A 53 -8.96 -0.02 7.83
C MET A 53 -8.01 -0.43 6.70
N LEU A 54 -6.85 0.23 6.58
CA LEU A 54 -5.80 -0.14 5.62
C LEU A 54 -5.33 -1.59 5.82
N THR A 55 -5.21 -2.05 7.07
CA THR A 55 -4.85 -3.45 7.37
C THR A 55 -5.91 -4.42 6.84
N GLY A 56 -7.21 -4.11 6.98
CA GLY A 56 -8.29 -4.89 6.39
C GLY A 56 -8.25 -4.91 4.86
N MET A 57 -7.99 -3.77 4.23
CA MET A 57 -7.88 -3.66 2.76
C MET A 57 -6.68 -4.46 2.24
N LEU A 58 -5.54 -4.42 2.92
CA LEU A 58 -4.35 -5.19 2.56
C LEU A 58 -4.52 -6.69 2.81
N TYR A 59 -5.37 -7.08 3.76
CA TYR A 59 -5.75 -8.48 3.90
C TYR A 59 -6.52 -8.98 2.65
N LEU A 60 -7.44 -8.17 2.11
CA LEU A 60 -8.09 -8.48 0.83
C LEU A 60 -7.10 -8.55 -0.33
N ALA A 61 -6.11 -7.65 -0.36
CA ALA A 61 -5.02 -7.71 -1.35
C ALA A 61 -4.25 -9.05 -1.25
N LYS A 62 -3.94 -9.51 -0.04
CA LYS A 62 -3.29 -10.81 0.21
C LYS A 62 -4.11 -12.00 -0.30
N LEU A 63 -5.43 -11.92 -0.26
CA LEU A 63 -6.32 -12.97 -0.79
C LEU A 63 -6.44 -12.96 -2.33
N GLY A 64 -5.95 -11.90 -3.00
CA GLY A 64 -5.97 -11.75 -4.46
C GLY A 64 -6.78 -10.55 -4.96
N TYR A 65 -7.46 -9.81 -4.08
CA TYR A 65 -8.25 -8.62 -4.44
C TYR A 65 -7.39 -7.34 -4.44
N VAL A 66 -6.22 -7.39 -5.09
CA VAL A 66 -5.17 -6.37 -4.94
C VAL A 66 -5.39 -5.12 -5.80
N LEU A 67 -5.85 -5.24 -7.05
CA LEU A 67 -5.96 -4.09 -7.96
C LEU A 67 -6.94 -3.01 -7.45
N PRO A 68 -8.14 -3.35 -6.94
CA PRO A 68 -9.04 -2.35 -6.38
C PRO A 68 -8.44 -1.61 -5.18
N VAL A 69 -7.66 -2.33 -4.35
CA VAL A 69 -6.92 -1.76 -3.21
C VAL A 69 -5.89 -0.73 -3.70
N LEU A 70 -5.08 -1.09 -4.71
CA LEU A 70 -4.08 -0.18 -5.28
C LEU A 70 -4.73 1.06 -5.91
N HIS A 71 -5.72 0.88 -6.78
CA HIS A 71 -6.37 2.02 -7.45
C HIS A 71 -7.06 2.98 -6.47
N THR A 72 -7.69 2.44 -5.42
CA THR A 72 -8.32 3.28 -4.39
C THR A 72 -7.27 4.04 -3.59
N PHE A 73 -6.14 3.41 -3.28
CA PHE A 73 -5.04 4.08 -2.58
C PHE A 73 -4.39 5.17 -3.44
N GLU A 74 -4.18 4.91 -4.73
CA GLU A 74 -3.71 5.89 -5.73
C GLU A 74 -4.67 7.08 -5.83
N ASP A 75 -5.97 6.83 -5.89
CA ASP A 75 -6.99 7.88 -5.87
C ASP A 75 -6.89 8.75 -4.60
N TRP A 76 -6.72 8.13 -3.43
CA TRP A 76 -6.54 8.86 -2.19
C TRP A 76 -5.23 9.65 -2.12
N LEU A 77 -4.15 9.18 -2.75
CA LEU A 77 -2.92 9.98 -2.86
C LEU A 77 -3.17 11.30 -3.59
N HIS A 78 -3.98 11.29 -4.65
CA HIS A 78 -4.25 12.50 -5.43
C HIS A 78 -5.30 13.40 -4.77
N HIS A 79 -6.36 12.83 -4.21
CA HIS A 79 -7.54 13.58 -3.78
C HIS A 79 -7.67 13.78 -2.26
N LYS A 80 -6.83 13.11 -1.47
CA LYS A 80 -6.83 13.25 0.00
C LYS A 80 -5.44 13.68 0.51
N ASN A 81 -5.44 14.40 1.62
CA ASN A 81 -4.22 14.77 2.33
C ASN A 81 -3.84 13.66 3.30
N LEU A 82 -3.41 12.52 2.75
CA LEU A 82 -2.98 11.38 3.55
C LEU A 82 -1.73 11.73 4.38
N ASP A 83 -1.76 11.37 5.66
CA ASP A 83 -0.60 11.49 6.54
C ASP A 83 0.54 10.55 6.08
N MET A 84 1.78 11.03 6.19
CA MET A 84 2.98 10.27 5.79
C MET A 84 3.11 8.92 6.51
N SER A 85 2.59 8.79 7.74
CA SER A 85 2.60 7.51 8.45
C SER A 85 1.59 6.51 7.88
N LEU A 86 0.47 6.96 7.28
CA LEU A 86 -0.48 6.10 6.57
C LEU A 86 0.15 5.56 5.28
N ILE A 87 0.81 6.45 4.52
CA ILE A 87 1.50 6.09 3.28
C ILE A 87 2.59 5.05 3.55
N ARG A 88 3.46 5.30 4.53
CA ARG A 88 4.49 4.34 4.94
C ARG A 88 3.90 3.01 5.40
N THR A 89 2.84 3.05 6.21
CA THR A 89 2.19 1.82 6.71
C THR A 89 1.62 0.99 5.57
N PHE A 90 0.98 1.64 4.59
CA PHE A 90 0.46 0.97 3.40
C PHE A 90 1.57 0.29 2.62
N LEU A 91 2.62 1.03 2.25
CA LEU A 91 3.75 0.50 1.50
C LEU A 91 4.46 -0.63 2.23
N TYR A 92 4.79 -0.43 3.50
CA TYR A 92 5.51 -1.43 4.30
C TYR A 92 4.72 -2.74 4.37
N ARG A 93 3.43 -2.68 4.66
CA ARG A 93 2.58 -3.86 4.78
C ARG A 93 2.31 -4.53 3.43
N LEU A 94 2.12 -3.76 2.36
CA LEU A 94 1.94 -4.31 1.03
C LEU A 94 3.22 -5.04 0.58
N LEU A 95 4.36 -4.36 0.63
CA LEU A 95 5.64 -4.88 0.16
C LEU A 95 6.14 -6.05 0.99
N SER A 96 5.82 -6.12 2.30
CA SER A 96 6.16 -7.27 3.14
C SER A 96 5.28 -8.50 2.90
N THR A 97 4.19 -8.37 2.15
CA THR A 97 3.23 -9.46 1.89
C THR A 97 3.33 -10.01 0.46
N ILE A 98 3.86 -9.25 -0.49
CA ILE A 98 3.98 -9.66 -1.88
C ILE A 98 5.33 -10.33 -2.15
N GLN A 99 5.34 -11.27 -3.11
CA GLN A 99 6.56 -11.88 -3.63
C GLN A 99 6.41 -12.15 -5.13
N ALA A 100 7.54 -12.22 -5.84
CA ALA A 100 7.56 -12.56 -7.26
C ALA A 100 7.10 -14.02 -7.51
N PRO A 101 6.57 -14.35 -8.71
CA PRO A 101 6.42 -13.51 -9.90
C PRO A 101 5.25 -12.51 -9.80
N TYR A 102 5.45 -11.30 -10.34
CA TYR A 102 4.41 -10.26 -10.35
C TYR A 102 3.67 -10.23 -11.70
N SER A 103 2.38 -9.87 -11.67
CA SER A 103 1.63 -9.62 -12.90
C SER A 103 1.90 -8.22 -13.45
N ASN A 104 1.79 -8.03 -14.76
CA ASN A 104 1.95 -6.73 -15.42
C ASN A 104 1.02 -5.66 -14.85
N ARG A 105 -0.25 -6.02 -14.61
CA ARG A 105 -1.25 -5.10 -14.05
C ARG A 105 -0.86 -4.65 -12.64
N PHE A 106 -0.37 -5.56 -11.82
CA PHE A 106 0.08 -5.25 -10.47
C PHE A 106 1.30 -4.33 -10.47
N VAL A 107 2.33 -4.65 -11.26
CA VAL A 107 3.55 -3.83 -11.34
C VAL A 107 3.22 -2.44 -11.88
N PHE A 108 2.38 -2.34 -12.90
CA PHE A 108 1.95 -1.06 -13.45
C PHE A 108 1.26 -0.18 -12.39
N ALA A 109 0.25 -0.72 -11.69
CA ALA A 109 -0.48 0.01 -10.67
C ALA A 109 0.42 0.40 -9.48
N LEU A 110 1.25 -0.52 -8.98
CA LEU A 110 2.15 -0.23 -7.87
C LEU A 110 3.27 0.76 -8.26
N ALA A 111 3.75 0.72 -9.50
CA ALA A 111 4.74 1.69 -9.99
C ALA A 111 4.19 3.12 -10.01
N ASN A 112 2.92 3.31 -10.39
CA ASN A 112 2.30 4.65 -10.34
C ASN A 112 2.26 5.19 -8.90
N ILE A 113 1.84 4.35 -7.94
CA ILE A 113 1.83 4.70 -6.52
C ILE A 113 3.24 5.05 -6.03
N ILE A 114 4.23 4.20 -6.30
CA ILE A 114 5.60 4.40 -5.84
C ILE A 114 6.21 5.68 -6.40
N LEU A 115 5.89 6.03 -7.65
CA LEU A 115 6.41 7.21 -8.34
C LEU A 115 5.66 8.50 -7.99
N ASP A 116 4.60 8.43 -7.18
CA ASP A 116 3.93 9.60 -6.64
C ASP A 116 4.89 10.39 -5.73
N SER A 117 4.80 11.72 -5.79
CA SER A 117 5.71 12.60 -5.04
C SER A 117 5.51 12.48 -3.53
N LYS A 118 4.27 12.34 -3.05
CA LYS A 118 3.97 12.16 -1.62
C LYS A 118 4.55 10.84 -1.11
N VAL A 119 4.53 9.81 -1.95
CA VAL A 119 5.14 8.51 -1.63
C VAL A 119 6.65 8.60 -1.57
N THR A 120 7.27 9.25 -2.56
CA THR A 120 8.72 9.46 -2.59
C THR A 120 9.20 10.25 -1.37
N GLU A 121 8.45 11.29 -0.97
CA GLU A 121 8.70 12.07 0.24
C GLU A 121 8.56 11.21 1.50
N ALA A 122 7.47 10.43 1.62
CA ALA A 122 7.20 9.56 2.76
C ALA A 122 8.30 8.50 2.98
N ILE A 123 8.86 7.97 1.90
CA ILE A 123 9.99 7.03 1.95
C ILE A 123 11.25 7.74 2.45
N SER A 124 11.53 8.93 1.93
CA SER A 124 12.74 9.71 2.25
C SER A 124 12.74 10.21 3.70
N SER A 125 11.56 10.51 4.26
CA SER A 125 11.41 10.97 5.65
C SER A 125 11.33 9.82 6.67
N SER A 126 11.46 8.56 6.25
CA SER A 126 11.23 7.40 7.12
C SER A 126 12.46 7.06 7.98
N SER A 127 12.25 6.80 9.28
CA SER A 127 13.26 6.20 10.16
C SER A 127 13.31 4.68 9.97
N LEU A 128 14.52 4.10 10.07
CA LEU A 128 14.87 2.71 9.75
C LEU A 128 13.95 1.65 10.39
N ALA A 129 13.43 1.88 11.60
CA ALA A 129 12.74 0.86 12.41
C ALA A 129 11.35 0.41 11.87
N SER A 130 10.76 1.11 10.90
CA SER A 130 9.50 0.73 10.24
C SER A 130 9.51 1.03 8.74
N SER A 131 10.71 0.95 8.16
CA SER A 131 10.93 1.42 6.80
C SER A 131 10.48 0.37 5.76
N PRO A 132 9.70 0.75 4.74
CA PRO A 132 9.42 -0.11 3.59
C PRO A 132 10.67 -0.34 2.72
N VAL A 133 11.80 0.33 3.00
CA VAL A 133 12.97 0.40 2.12
C VAL A 133 13.54 -0.95 1.73
N PRO A 134 13.77 -1.94 2.63
CA PRO A 134 14.34 -3.22 2.20
C PRO A 134 13.46 -3.95 1.17
N SER A 135 12.17 -4.14 1.48
CA SER A 135 11.22 -4.79 0.57
C SER A 135 10.96 -3.98 -0.69
N LEU A 136 11.06 -2.64 -0.60
CA LEU A 136 10.98 -1.75 -1.76
C LEU A 136 12.20 -1.93 -2.67
N VAL A 137 13.42 -2.00 -2.12
CA VAL A 137 14.64 -2.24 -2.89
C VAL A 137 14.55 -3.58 -3.61
N ASP A 138 14.10 -4.64 -2.94
CA ASP A 138 13.90 -5.96 -3.55
C ASP A 138 12.88 -5.91 -4.70
N PHE A 139 11.75 -5.24 -4.49
CA PHE A 139 10.73 -5.02 -5.52
C PHE A 139 11.32 -4.27 -6.73
N LEU A 140 12.02 -3.16 -6.49
CA LEU A 140 12.62 -2.35 -7.55
C LEU A 140 13.71 -3.10 -8.28
N HIS A 141 14.54 -3.88 -7.59
CA HIS A 141 15.55 -4.72 -8.19
C HIS A 141 14.93 -5.71 -9.18
N HIS A 142 13.84 -6.36 -8.78
CA HIS A 142 13.10 -7.28 -9.63
C HIS A 142 12.48 -6.58 -10.84
N VAL A 143 11.79 -5.45 -10.63
CA VAL A 143 11.10 -4.70 -11.69
C VAL A 143 12.07 -4.10 -12.71
N THR A 144 13.22 -3.60 -12.26
CA THR A 144 14.21 -2.97 -13.16
C THR A 144 14.99 -3.96 -14.01
N LYS A 145 15.11 -5.22 -13.55
CA LYS A 145 15.73 -6.32 -14.31
C LYS A 145 14.77 -7.02 -15.27
N THR A 146 13.48 -7.02 -14.96
CA THR A 146 12.47 -7.72 -15.75
C THR A 146 11.87 -6.77 -16.80
N THR A 147 11.66 -7.26 -18.02
CA THR A 147 10.98 -6.49 -19.08
C THR A 147 9.55 -6.99 -19.26
N GLY A 148 8.68 -6.18 -19.87
CA GLY A 148 7.31 -6.61 -20.22
C GLY A 148 6.20 -6.15 -19.27
N TYR A 149 6.51 -5.38 -18.22
CA TYR A 149 5.51 -4.84 -17.30
C TYR A 149 4.68 -3.66 -17.84
N GLY A 150 4.88 -3.26 -19.10
CA GLY A 150 4.11 -2.18 -19.72
C GLY A 150 4.43 -0.76 -19.19
N LEU A 151 5.54 -0.62 -18.46
CA LEU A 151 6.01 0.67 -17.95
C LEU A 151 6.64 1.52 -19.06
N SER A 152 6.40 2.83 -19.03
CA SER A 152 7.04 3.77 -19.95
C SER A 152 8.55 3.86 -19.70
N LYS A 153 9.31 4.33 -20.71
CA LYS A 153 10.76 4.56 -20.56
C LYS A 153 11.08 5.52 -19.40
N GLU A 154 10.24 6.53 -19.22
CA GLU A 154 10.37 7.51 -18.13
C GLU A 154 10.12 6.86 -16.76
N GLN A 155 9.04 6.10 -16.61
CA GLN A 155 8.75 5.36 -15.37
C GLN A 155 9.90 4.43 -15.02
N MET A 156 10.40 3.66 -16.00
CA MET A 156 11.54 2.77 -15.80
C MET A 156 12.82 3.52 -15.38
N SER A 157 13.08 4.71 -15.96
CA SER A 157 14.21 5.53 -15.58
C SER A 157 14.11 6.02 -14.13
N ARG A 158 12.93 6.52 -13.73
CA ARG A 158 12.69 7.00 -12.36
C ARG A 158 12.79 5.87 -11.32
N LEU A 159 12.25 4.68 -11.62
CA LEU A 159 12.36 3.52 -10.74
C LEU A 159 13.83 3.07 -10.57
N ARG A 160 14.64 3.10 -11.64
CA ARG A 160 16.09 2.80 -11.57
C ARG A 160 16.82 3.82 -10.71
N GLN A 161 16.52 5.11 -10.89
CA GLN A 161 17.12 6.17 -10.09
C GLN A 161 16.82 5.96 -8.59
N MET A 162 15.56 5.71 -8.25
CA MET A 162 15.15 5.45 -6.87
C MET A 162 15.80 4.19 -6.29
N HIS A 163 15.87 3.09 -7.05
CA HIS A 163 16.59 1.88 -6.63
C HIS A 163 18.05 2.17 -6.27
N ASN A 164 18.74 2.95 -7.09
CA ASN A 164 20.14 3.30 -6.86
C ASN A 164 20.30 4.19 -5.62
N SER A 165 19.42 5.18 -5.43
CA SER A 165 19.44 6.06 -4.25
C SER A 165 19.19 5.28 -2.95
N LEU A 166 18.22 4.37 -2.94
CA LEU A 166 17.88 3.59 -1.75
C LEU A 166 18.90 2.49 -1.43
N SER A 167 19.50 1.87 -2.43
CA SER A 167 20.54 0.84 -2.25
C SER A 167 21.84 1.38 -1.64
N LEU A 168 22.05 2.70 -1.65
CA LEU A 168 23.23 3.35 -1.09
C LEU A 168 23.05 3.78 0.37
N LEU A 169 21.84 3.65 0.93
CA LEU A 169 21.59 3.99 2.33
C LEU A 169 22.23 2.91 3.24
N PRO A 170 22.96 3.30 4.30
CA PRO A 170 23.46 2.35 5.29
C PRO A 170 22.26 1.67 5.98
N GLY A 171 22.30 0.33 6.02
CA GLY A 171 21.27 -0.52 6.64
C GLY A 171 21.24 -0.44 8.15
#